data_AF-A0A914DWC3-F1
#
_entry.id   AF-A0A914DWC3-F1
#
_cell.length_a   1.000
_cell.length_b   1.000
_cell.length_c   1.000
_cell.angle_alpha   90.00
_cell.angle_beta   90.00
_cell.angle_gamma   90.00
#
_symmetry.space_group_name_H-M   'P 1'
#
loop_
_entity.id
_entity.type
_entity.pdbx_description
1 polymer ?
#
loop_
_entity_poly.entity_id
_entity_poly.type
_entity_poly.pdbx_seq_one_letter_code
_entity_poly.pdbx_strand_id
1 'polypeptide(L)'
;MNSFELYGVTDRISPDSQFQSAFKNAYEAFNEAMSIYNDPNYESKSGWKKEAENEGATVHSKYFDYGKVFALRGELPISWDEMYREEWEDVDHIPEWNNNIAFAKIVHQITPNVDVVNVRLTPLRLLP
;
A
#
# COMPACT_ATOMS: atom_id res chain seq x y z
N MET A 1 15.53 -22.03 0.27
CA MET A 1 15.33 -20.81 -0.53
C MET A 1 13.86 -20.52 -0.45
N ASN A 2 13.48 -19.34 0.03
CA ASN A 2 12.06 -19.00 0.12
C ASN A 2 11.64 -18.37 -1.21
N SER A 3 10.52 -18.85 -1.75
CA SER A 3 9.99 -18.48 -3.05
C SER A 3 8.50 -18.22 -2.86
N PHE A 4 8.01 -17.12 -3.42
CA PHE A 4 6.60 -16.82 -3.46
C PHE A 4 6.21 -16.48 -4.90
N GLU A 5 5.01 -16.93 -5.29
CA GLU A 5 4.43 -16.66 -6.59
C GLU A 5 3.14 -15.86 -6.38
N LEU A 6 3.05 -14.70 -7.01
CA LEU A 6 1.86 -13.85 -7.05
C LEU A 6 1.59 -13.43 -8.47
N TYR A 7 0.38 -13.70 -8.97
CA TYR A 7 -0.05 -13.31 -10.32
C TYR A 7 0.92 -13.67 -11.46
N GLY A 8 1.58 -14.84 -11.36
CA GLY A 8 2.55 -15.33 -12.35
C GLY A 8 3.96 -14.73 -12.22
N VAL A 9 4.19 -13.86 -11.23
CA VAL A 9 5.51 -13.36 -10.86
C VAL A 9 6.06 -14.19 -9.71
N THR A 10 7.25 -14.77 -9.89
CA THR A 10 7.95 -15.52 -8.85
C THR A 10 9.16 -14.76 -8.36
N ASP A 11 9.16 -14.42 -7.09
CA ASP A 11 10.30 -13.84 -6.40
C ASP A 11 10.97 -14.87 -5.49
N ARG A 12 12.28 -14.68 -5.28
CA ARG A 12 13.10 -15.60 -4.48
C ARG A 12 14.05 -14.82 -3.61
N ILE A 13 14.25 -15.33 -2.40
CA ILE A 13 15.22 -14.79 -1.45
C ILE A 13 16.16 -15.90 -0.95
N SER A 14 17.44 -15.55 -0.85
CA SER A 14 18.48 -16.43 -0.30
C SER A 14 18.14 -16.85 1.14
N PRO A 15 18.23 -18.15 1.51
CA PRO A 15 17.95 -18.63 2.88
C PRO A 15 18.66 -17.85 3.98
N ASP A 16 19.88 -17.37 3.70
CA ASP A 16 20.74 -16.70 4.68
C ASP A 16 20.50 -15.18 4.74
N SER A 17 19.51 -14.67 4.01
CA SER A 17 19.17 -13.25 4.05
C SER A 17 18.56 -12.86 5.40
N GLN A 18 19.01 -11.74 5.96
CA GLN A 18 18.39 -11.15 7.14
C GLN A 18 16.95 -10.63 6.89
N PHE A 19 16.56 -10.48 5.62
CA PHE A 19 15.25 -9.94 5.22
C PHE A 19 14.18 -11.00 5.01
N GLN A 20 14.41 -12.26 5.41
CA GLN A 20 13.46 -13.35 5.26
C GLN A 20 12.06 -13.04 5.78
N SER A 21 11.97 -12.48 6.99
CA SER A 21 10.69 -12.10 7.60
C SER A 21 10.03 -10.95 6.87
N ALA A 22 10.79 -9.91 6.48
CA ALA A 22 10.25 -8.77 5.74
C ALA A 22 9.69 -9.20 4.38
N PHE A 23 10.43 -10.05 3.66
CA PHE A 23 10.01 -10.64 2.40
C PHE A 23 8.69 -11.39 2.57
N LYS A 24 8.62 -12.34 3.53
CA LYS A 24 7.39 -13.08 3.82
C LYS A 24 6.21 -12.17 4.16
N ASN A 25 6.42 -11.16 5.02
CA ASN A 25 5.38 -10.23 5.43
C ASN A 25 4.81 -9.43 4.25
N ALA A 26 5.65 -9.06 3.26
CA ALA A 26 5.18 -8.39 2.05
C ALA A 26 4.19 -9.25 1.27
N TYR A 27 4.47 -10.55 1.08
CA TYR A 27 3.53 -11.48 0.41
C TYR A 27 2.25 -11.69 1.20
N GLU A 28 2.34 -11.83 2.53
CA GLU A 28 1.16 -12.01 3.37
C GLU A 28 0.26 -10.77 3.33
N ALA A 29 0.85 -9.57 3.45
CA ALA A 29 0.11 -8.30 3.35
C ALA A 29 -0.53 -8.11 1.97
N PHE A 30 0.16 -8.47 0.89
CA PHE A 30 -0.39 -8.37 -0.45
C PHE A 30 -1.56 -9.35 -0.65
N ASN A 31 -1.45 -10.60 -0.20
CA ASN A 31 -2.54 -11.57 -0.27
C ASN A 31 -3.75 -11.13 0.57
N GLU A 32 -3.51 -10.55 1.74
CA GLU A 32 -4.56 -9.98 2.59
C GLU A 32 -5.28 -8.83 1.87
N ALA A 33 -4.55 -7.89 1.27
CA ALA A 33 -5.14 -6.81 0.47
C ALA A 33 -5.96 -7.37 -0.71
N MET A 34 -5.44 -8.38 -1.42
CA MET A 34 -6.19 -9.03 -2.51
C MET A 34 -7.44 -9.75 -2.03
N SER A 35 -7.44 -10.32 -0.82
CA SER A 35 -8.65 -10.92 -0.26
C SER A 35 -9.77 -9.89 -0.05
N ILE A 36 -9.40 -8.65 0.28
CA ILE A 36 -10.34 -7.53 0.41
C ILE A 36 -10.80 -7.09 -0.98
N TYR A 37 -9.89 -6.87 -1.91
CA TYR A 37 -10.22 -6.36 -3.25
C TYR A 37 -11.06 -7.35 -4.08
N ASN A 38 -10.86 -8.65 -3.87
CA ASN A 38 -11.62 -9.70 -4.56
C ASN A 38 -12.94 -10.05 -3.85
N ASP A 39 -13.24 -9.50 -2.67
CA ASP A 39 -14.54 -9.66 -2.03
C ASP A 39 -15.62 -8.91 -2.85
N PRO A 40 -16.70 -9.57 -3.32
CA PRO A 40 -17.79 -8.89 -4.03
C PRO A 40 -18.44 -7.75 -3.22
N ASN A 41 -18.35 -7.81 -1.89
CA ASN A 41 -18.83 -6.77 -0.99
C ASN A 41 -17.93 -5.53 -1.01
N TYR A 42 -16.67 -5.65 -1.46
CA TYR A 42 -15.80 -4.49 -1.65
C TYR A 42 -16.29 -3.63 -2.80
N GLU A 43 -16.62 -4.19 -3.96
CA GLU A 43 -17.08 -3.39 -5.10
C GLU A 43 -18.47 -2.78 -4.84
N SER A 44 -19.40 -3.59 -4.32
CA SER A 44 -20.74 -3.12 -3.95
C SER A 44 -20.77 -2.23 -2.70
N LYS A 45 -19.64 -2.12 -1.99
CA LYS A 45 -19.50 -1.50 -0.65
C LYS A 45 -20.52 -2.04 0.37
N SER A 46 -21.02 -3.26 0.16
CA SER A 46 -21.93 -3.93 1.09
C SER A 46 -21.24 -4.19 2.43
N GLY A 47 -21.85 -3.77 3.53
CA GLY A 47 -21.26 -3.87 4.87
C GLY A 47 -20.07 -2.93 5.12
N TRP A 48 -19.75 -2.02 4.19
CA TRP A 48 -18.80 -0.94 4.40
C TRP A 48 -19.55 0.34 4.82
N LYS A 49 -19.04 1.02 5.84
CA LYS A 49 -19.56 2.32 6.29
C LYS A 49 -18.89 3.44 5.50
N LYS A 50 -19.68 4.31 4.86
CA LYS A 50 -19.16 5.56 4.28
C LYS A 50 -18.72 6.51 5.40
N GLU A 51 -17.48 7.00 5.33
CA GLU A 51 -16.89 7.91 6.32
C GLU A 51 -16.73 9.34 5.78
N ALA A 52 -16.38 9.48 4.50
CA ALA A 52 -16.23 10.78 3.85
C ALA A 52 -16.49 10.69 2.34
N GLU A 53 -16.83 11.82 1.73
CA GLU A 53 -16.97 11.99 0.29
C GLU A 53 -16.68 13.46 -0.08
N ASN A 54 -16.05 13.66 -1.23
CA ASN A 54 -15.97 14.93 -1.92
C ASN A 54 -16.18 14.72 -3.44
N GLU A 55 -15.99 15.76 -4.24
CA GLU A 55 -16.24 15.70 -5.69
C GLU A 55 -15.40 14.65 -6.45
N GLY A 56 -14.25 14.24 -5.91
CA GLY A 56 -13.32 13.32 -6.60
C GLY A 56 -13.08 11.99 -5.91
N ALA A 57 -13.55 11.81 -4.67
CA ALA A 57 -13.22 10.63 -3.89
C ALA A 57 -14.26 10.28 -2.82
N THR A 58 -14.34 8.98 -2.51
CA THR A 58 -15.10 8.43 -1.39
C THR A 58 -14.20 7.63 -0.47
N VAL A 59 -14.47 7.70 0.83
CA VAL A 59 -13.79 6.91 1.86
C VAL A 59 -14.81 6.04 2.57
N HIS A 60 -14.55 4.74 2.58
CA HIS A 60 -15.34 3.76 3.30
C HIS A 60 -14.49 3.05 4.36
N SER A 61 -15.13 2.47 5.36
CA SER A 61 -14.45 1.64 6.34
C SER A 61 -15.21 0.37 6.70
N LYS A 62 -14.49 -0.66 7.13
CA LYS A 62 -15.03 -1.93 7.62
C LYS A 62 -14.11 -2.47 8.70
N TYR A 63 -14.69 -3.12 9.70
CA TYR A 63 -13.93 -3.83 10.73
C TYR A 63 -13.59 -5.24 10.24
N PHE A 64 -12.34 -5.60 10.40
CA PHE A 64 -11.79 -6.94 10.25
C PHE A 64 -11.17 -7.37 11.59
N ASP A 65 -10.75 -8.63 11.70
CA ASP A 65 -10.21 -9.19 12.95
C ASP A 65 -8.95 -8.45 13.45
N TYR A 66 -8.21 -7.82 12.53
CA TYR A 66 -7.00 -7.04 12.81
C TYR A 66 -7.26 -5.53 12.93
N GLY A 67 -8.52 -5.09 12.85
CA GLY A 67 -8.91 -3.71 13.11
C GLY A 67 -9.75 -3.07 12.01
N LYS A 68 -9.84 -1.74 12.08
CA LYS A 68 -10.63 -0.94 11.14
C LYS A 68 -9.80 -0.60 9.92
N VAL A 69 -10.25 -1.06 8.75
CA VAL A 69 -9.63 -0.77 7.46
C VAL A 69 -10.39 0.36 6.78
N PHE A 70 -9.65 1.24 6.10
CA PHE A 70 -10.20 2.32 5.27
C PHE A 70 -9.90 2.04 3.79
N ALA A 71 -10.89 2.27 2.95
CA ALA A 71 -10.78 2.16 1.49
C ALA A 71 -11.09 3.51 0.86
N LEU A 72 -10.10 4.08 0.17
CA LEU A 72 -10.23 5.28 -0.66
C LEU A 72 -10.53 4.84 -2.10
N ARG A 73 -11.53 5.44 -2.74
CA ARG A 73 -11.79 5.30 -4.17
C ARG A 73 -11.96 6.69 -4.78
N GLY A 74 -11.21 6.99 -5.82
CA GLY A 74 -11.31 8.25 -6.56
C GLY A 74 -10.79 8.09 -7.99
N GLU A 75 -11.08 9.09 -8.81
CA GLU A 75 -10.54 9.20 -10.17
C GLU A 75 -9.45 10.27 -10.18
N LEU A 76 -8.29 9.95 -10.74
CA LEU A 76 -7.18 10.88 -10.87
C LEU A 76 -6.98 11.26 -12.34
N PRO A 77 -6.67 12.53 -12.65
CA PRO A 77 -6.44 12.99 -14.02
C PRO A 77 -5.02 12.67 -14.51
N ILE A 78 -4.48 11.50 -14.16
CA ILE A 78 -3.13 11.03 -14.52
C ILE A 78 -3.21 9.65 -15.16
N SER A 79 -2.17 9.26 -15.89
CA SER A 79 -2.10 7.91 -16.47
C SER A 79 -1.73 6.86 -15.42
N TRP A 80 -1.97 5.58 -15.73
CA TRP A 80 -1.50 4.47 -14.90
C TRP A 80 0.01 4.46 -14.73
N ASP A 81 0.75 4.76 -15.80
CA ASP A 81 2.22 4.79 -15.77
C ASP A 81 2.75 5.94 -14.90
N GLU A 82 2.07 7.08 -14.92
CA GLU A 82 2.39 8.22 -14.07
C GLU A 82 2.12 7.92 -12.61
N MET A 83 0.96 7.34 -12.28
CA MET A 83 0.65 6.91 -10.91
C MET A 83 1.66 5.88 -10.41
N TYR A 84 1.96 4.85 -11.22
CA TYR A 84 2.89 3.80 -10.83
C TYR A 84 4.29 4.35 -10.58
N ARG A 85 4.77 5.24 -11.44
CA ARG A 85 6.06 5.90 -11.25
C ARG A 85 6.07 6.71 -9.94
N GLU A 86 5.09 7.58 -9.72
CA GLU A 86 5.06 8.48 -8.56
C GLU A 86 4.90 7.77 -7.21
N GLU A 87 4.12 6.67 -7.17
CA GLU A 87 3.83 5.95 -5.92
C GLU A 87 4.78 4.77 -5.66
N TRP A 88 5.39 4.19 -6.71
CA TRP A 88 6.14 2.93 -6.61
C TRP A 88 7.61 3.02 -7.03
N GLU A 89 7.95 3.74 -8.11
CA GLU A 89 9.33 3.84 -8.59
C GLU A 89 10.09 5.00 -7.92
N ASP A 90 9.41 6.14 -7.76
CA ASP A 90 9.97 7.39 -7.23
C ASP A 90 9.55 7.64 -5.76
N VAL A 91 9.52 6.57 -4.95
CA VAL A 91 9.10 6.62 -3.53
C VAL A 91 9.84 7.71 -2.74
N ASP A 92 11.11 7.94 -3.04
CA ASP A 92 11.94 8.95 -2.37
C ASP A 92 11.46 10.41 -2.65
N HIS A 93 10.72 10.64 -3.74
CA HIS A 93 10.18 11.95 -4.12
C HIS A 93 8.75 12.20 -3.63
N ILE A 94 8.08 11.22 -3.03
CA ILE A 94 6.72 11.39 -2.45
C ILE A 94 6.59 12.63 -1.54
N PRO A 95 7.58 12.98 -0.68
CA PRO A 95 7.48 14.19 0.17
C PRO A 95 7.40 15.52 -0.60
N GLU A 96 7.76 15.56 -1.88
CA GLU A 96 7.76 16.79 -2.68
C GLU A 96 6.33 17.28 -2.99
N TRP A 97 5.38 16.34 -3.08
CA TRP A 97 3.99 16.62 -3.42
C TRP A 97 3.00 16.17 -2.34
N ASN A 98 3.34 15.18 -1.50
CA ASN A 98 2.48 14.70 -0.42
C ASN A 98 2.87 15.31 0.93
N ASN A 99 2.19 16.40 1.30
CA ASN A 99 2.43 17.11 2.57
C ASN A 99 2.19 16.25 3.85
N ASN A 100 1.54 15.08 3.73
CA ASN A 100 1.37 14.15 4.86
C ASN A 100 2.62 13.31 5.12
N ILE A 101 3.57 13.28 4.19
CA ILE A 101 4.82 12.50 4.28
C ILE A 101 5.97 13.49 4.37
N ALA A 102 6.69 13.46 5.51
CA ALA A 102 7.83 14.32 5.75
C ALA A 102 9.14 13.75 5.17
N PHE A 103 9.19 12.43 4.99
CA PHE A 103 10.36 11.72 4.46
C PHE A 103 9.92 10.33 3.98
N ALA A 104 10.46 9.91 2.84
CA ALA A 104 10.37 8.54 2.35
C ALA A 104 11.73 8.17 1.75
N LYS A 105 12.17 6.94 2.01
CA LYS A 105 13.41 6.42 1.42
C LYS A 105 13.40 4.91 1.28
N ILE A 106 13.74 4.40 0.10
CA ILE A 106 14.08 2.99 -0.07
C ILE A 106 15.42 2.73 0.66
N VAL A 107 15.39 1.90 1.69
CA VAL A 107 16.57 1.55 2.49
C VAL A 107 17.22 0.26 2.04
N HIS A 108 16.45 -0.64 1.40
CA HIS A 108 16.97 -1.87 0.83
C HIS A 108 16.00 -2.46 -0.19
N GLN A 109 16.51 -2.90 -1.35
CA GLN A 109 15.74 -3.69 -2.31
C GLN A 109 15.99 -5.17 -2.06
N ILE A 110 14.94 -5.94 -1.73
CA ILE A 110 15.04 -7.38 -1.50
C ILE A 110 14.99 -8.13 -2.83
N THR A 111 14.01 -7.81 -3.68
CA THR A 111 13.86 -8.28 -5.06
C THR A 111 13.33 -7.12 -5.92
N PRO A 112 13.25 -7.23 -7.26
CA PRO A 112 12.68 -6.17 -8.09
C PRO A 112 11.23 -5.76 -7.77
N ASN A 113 10.50 -6.57 -6.97
CA ASN A 113 9.11 -6.31 -6.61
C ASN A 113 8.91 -6.05 -5.10
N VAL A 114 9.98 -6.11 -4.30
CA VAL A 114 9.89 -6.00 -2.84
C VAL A 114 11.02 -5.12 -2.31
N ASP A 115 10.64 -3.96 -1.79
CA ASP A 115 11.53 -3.01 -1.13
C ASP A 115 11.23 -2.89 0.36
N VAL A 116 12.25 -2.51 1.13
CA VAL A 116 12.12 -2.00 2.48
C VAL A 116 12.20 -0.49 2.41
N VAL A 117 11.14 0.18 2.85
CA VAL A 117 11.02 1.64 2.82
C VAL A 117 10.96 2.19 4.24
N ASN A 118 11.72 3.25 4.51
CA ASN A 118 11.57 4.05 5.71
C ASN A 118 10.72 5.28 5.39
N VAL A 119 9.51 5.34 5.96
CA VAL A 119 8.58 6.44 5.77
C VAL A 119 8.35 7.14 7.10
N ARG A 120 8.38 8.49 7.09
CA ARG A 120 8.02 9.33 8.22
C ARG A 120 6.87 10.24 7.82
N LEU A 121 5.78 10.14 8.59
CA LEU A 121 4.65 11.03 8.42
C LEU A 121 4.96 12.43 8.99
N THR A 122 4.41 13.45 8.34
CA THR A 122 4.37 14.80 8.88
C THR A 122 3.55 14.77 10.18
N PRO A 123 4.06 15.29 11.31
CA PRO A 123 3.30 15.33 12.54
C PRO A 123 1.98 16.05 12.32
N LEU A 124 0.87 15.42 12.71
CA LEU A 124 -0.43 16.07 12.73
C LEU A 124 -0.33 17.28 13.66
N ARG A 125 -0.37 18.49 13.09
CA ARG A 125 -0.65 19.69 13.87
C ARG A 125 -2.14 19.62 14.19
N LEU A 126 -2.47 19.12 15.37
CA LEU A 126 -3.77 19.43 15.96
C LEU A 126 -3.83 20.95 16.04
N LEU A 127 -4.64 21.58 15.20
CA LEU A 127 -4.94 23.00 15.35
C LEU A 127 -5.51 23.18 16.77
N PRO A 128 -5.04 24.18 17.53
CA PRO A 128 -5.56 24.47 18.87
C PRO A 128 -7.05 24.82 18.84
#